data_AF-A0A836RUI1-F1
#
_entry.id   AF-A0A836RUI1-F1
#
_cell.length_a   1.000
_cell.length_b   1.000
_cell.length_c   1.000
_cell.angle_alpha   90.00
_cell.angle_beta   90.00
_cell.angle_gamma   90.00
#
_symmetry.space_group_name_H-M   'P 1'
#
loop_
_entity.id
_entity.type
_entity.pdbx_description
1 polymer ?
#
loop_
_entity_poly.entity_id
_entity_poly.type
_entity_poly.pdbx_seq_one_letter_code
_entity_poly.pdbx_strand_id
1 'polypeptide(L)'
;MSEMLGNRYFLARQFDKALQYFETALEQAPDNYRIKKRLIICYVYVGQIERALSFFYDIVKVDPFIIINTDPYYDDCPCLDMIPDWESRLNGEASKKEIYETLGMLYLFCERKKSIEYFRKALNETSYKATINSILKRLNALNTMKSHL
;
A
#
# COMPACT_ATOMS: atom_id res chain seq x y z
N MET A 1 -2.70 -12.24 20.63
CA MET A 1 -4.11 -12.59 20.34
C MET A 1 -4.73 -11.66 19.29
N SER A 2 -4.49 -10.35 19.36
CA SER A 2 -5.03 -9.37 18.41
C SER A 2 -4.64 -9.65 16.95
N GLU A 3 -3.36 -9.97 16.66
CA GLU A 3 -2.94 -10.27 15.28
C GLU A 3 -3.70 -11.45 14.65
N MET A 4 -3.88 -12.56 15.40
CA MET A 4 -4.59 -13.75 14.89
C MET A 4 -6.04 -13.41 14.54
N LEU A 5 -6.72 -12.63 15.39
CA LEU A 5 -8.10 -12.23 15.14
C LEU A 5 -8.20 -11.23 13.97
N GLY A 6 -7.27 -10.28 13.88
CA GLY A 6 -7.11 -9.41 12.72
C GLY A 6 -6.93 -10.21 11.43
N ASN A 7 -6.10 -11.26 11.44
CA ASN A 7 -5.89 -12.13 10.29
C ASN A 7 -7.16 -12.86 9.89
N ARG A 8 -7.97 -13.35 10.84
CA ARG A 8 -9.24 -14.01 10.52
C ARG A 8 -10.22 -13.04 9.85
N TYR A 9 -10.34 -11.82 10.34
CA TYR A 9 -11.18 -10.81 9.71
C TYR A 9 -10.66 -10.38 8.33
N PHE A 10 -9.33 -10.26 8.19
CA PHE A 10 -8.68 -9.90 6.92
C PHE A 10 -8.92 -10.95 5.83
N LEU A 11 -8.72 -12.23 6.15
CA LEU A 11 -9.01 -13.35 5.24
C LEU A 11 -10.51 -13.40 4.88
N ALA A 12 -11.39 -13.00 5.80
CA ALA A 12 -12.82 -12.87 5.57
C ALA A 12 -13.22 -11.57 4.83
N ARG A 13 -12.26 -10.79 4.32
CA ARG A 13 -12.44 -9.49 3.65
C ARG A 13 -13.17 -8.44 4.50
N GLN A 14 -13.26 -8.64 5.81
CA GLN A 14 -13.82 -7.68 6.78
C GLN A 14 -12.71 -6.74 7.26
N PHE A 15 -12.22 -5.92 6.34
CA PHE A 15 -11.05 -5.07 6.56
C PHE A 15 -11.28 -3.99 7.62
N ASP A 16 -12.51 -3.51 7.75
CA ASP A 16 -12.98 -2.59 8.79
C ASP A 16 -12.79 -3.17 10.20
N LYS A 17 -13.14 -4.44 10.41
CA LYS A 17 -12.94 -5.12 11.69
C LYS A 17 -11.48 -5.51 11.89
N ALA A 18 -10.81 -5.96 10.82
CA ALA A 18 -9.41 -6.33 10.88
C ALA A 18 -8.52 -5.14 11.31
N LEU A 19 -8.88 -3.92 10.87
CA LEU A 19 -8.17 -2.69 11.20
C LEU A 19 -7.96 -2.52 12.71
N GLN A 20 -9.03 -2.63 13.50
CA GLN A 20 -8.96 -2.42 14.96
C GLN A 20 -7.98 -3.39 15.64
N TYR A 21 -8.00 -4.65 15.21
CA TYR A 21 -7.12 -5.67 15.76
C TYR A 21 -5.67 -5.50 15.31
N PHE A 22 -5.43 -5.02 14.09
CA PHE A 22 -4.09 -4.72 13.61
C PHE A 22 -3.49 -3.47 14.22
N GLU A 23 -4.28 -2.43 14.48
CA GLU A 23 -3.82 -1.24 15.22
C GLU A 23 -3.34 -1.67 16.62
N THR A 24 -4.15 -2.46 17.33
CA THR A 24 -3.78 -3.01 18.65
C THR A 24 -2.54 -3.93 18.57
N ALA A 25 -2.42 -4.74 17.52
CA ALA A 25 -1.28 -5.63 17.35
C ALA A 25 0.01 -4.87 17.03
N LEU A 26 -0.08 -3.75 16.31
CA LEU A 26 1.06 -2.90 16.00
C LEU A 26 1.62 -2.19 17.24
N GLU A 27 0.78 -1.82 18.21
CA GLU A 27 1.23 -1.24 19.49
C GLU A 27 2.20 -2.18 20.24
N GLN A 28 2.00 -3.49 20.13
CA GLN A 28 2.85 -4.50 20.75
C GLN A 28 4.11 -4.81 19.94
N ALA A 29 4.06 -4.59 18.63
CA ALA A 29 5.18 -4.87 17.72
C ALA A 29 5.30 -3.76 16.65
N PRO A 30 5.81 -2.56 17.02
CA PRO A 30 5.84 -1.40 16.12
C PRO A 30 6.66 -1.61 14.84
N ASP A 31 7.58 -2.57 14.82
CA ASP A 31 8.43 -2.90 13.67
C ASP A 31 7.93 -4.12 12.88
N ASN A 32 6.72 -4.60 13.17
CA ASN A 32 6.12 -5.70 12.41
C ASN A 32 5.60 -5.21 11.05
N TYR A 33 6.46 -5.30 10.04
CA TYR A 33 6.13 -4.91 8.68
C TYR A 33 4.97 -5.69 8.06
N ARG A 34 4.74 -6.94 8.48
CA ARG A 34 3.59 -7.73 8.01
C ARG A 34 2.27 -7.10 8.46
N ILE A 35 2.20 -6.67 9.72
CA ILE A 35 1.04 -5.94 10.25
C ILE A 35 0.90 -4.59 9.55
N LYS A 36 2.00 -3.83 9.36
CA LYS A 36 1.95 -2.55 8.63
C LYS A 36 1.42 -2.72 7.21
N LYS A 37 1.84 -3.75 6.47
CA LYS A 37 1.29 -4.07 5.13
C LYS A 37 -0.21 -4.29 5.17
N ARG A 38 -0.71 -5.08 6.13
CA ARG A 38 -2.15 -5.33 6.30
C ARG A 38 -2.93 -4.08 6.70
N LEU A 39 -2.33 -3.21 7.53
CA LEU A 39 -2.90 -1.91 7.87
C LEU A 39 -3.05 -1.00 6.65
N ILE A 40 -2.06 -0.93 5.75
CA ILE A 40 -2.16 -0.15 4.50
C ILE A 40 -3.41 -0.58 3.73
N ILE A 41 -3.59 -1.88 3.54
CA ILE A 41 -4.76 -2.45 2.87
C ILE A 41 -6.06 -2.08 3.59
N CYS A 42 -6.11 -2.28 4.91
CA CYS A 42 -7.29 -1.96 5.71
C CYS A 42 -7.66 -0.48 5.62
N TYR A 43 -6.67 0.42 5.72
CA TYR A 43 -6.88 1.86 5.61
C TYR A 43 -7.34 2.28 4.22
N VAL A 44 -6.78 1.70 3.16
CA VAL A 44 -7.27 1.93 1.79
C VAL A 44 -8.74 1.52 1.68
N TYR A 45 -9.11 0.35 2.20
CA TYR A 45 -10.49 -0.13 2.13
C TYR A 45 -11.48 0.80 2.84
N VAL A 46 -11.14 1.30 4.03
CA VAL A 46 -12.00 2.23 4.78
C VAL A 46 -11.89 3.69 4.29
N GLY A 47 -11.13 3.96 3.23
CA GLY A 47 -10.97 5.29 2.64
C GLY A 47 -10.02 6.24 3.40
N GLN A 48 -9.28 5.75 4.40
CA GLN A 48 -8.30 6.54 5.14
C GLN A 48 -6.94 6.58 4.40
N ILE A 49 -6.94 7.17 3.20
CA ILE A 49 -5.80 7.11 2.27
C ILE A 49 -4.53 7.76 2.84
N GLU A 50 -4.68 8.84 3.61
CA GLU A 50 -3.53 9.54 4.21
C GLU A 50 -2.75 8.64 5.20
N ARG A 51 -3.48 7.89 6.04
CA ARG A 51 -2.86 6.93 6.96
C ARG A 51 -2.20 5.78 6.20
N ALA A 52 -2.86 5.26 5.17
CA ALA A 52 -2.29 4.24 4.30
C ALA A 52 -0.97 4.72 3.67
N LEU A 53 -0.94 5.95 3.14
CA LEU A 53 0.24 6.55 2.53
C LEU A 53 1.38 6.74 3.54
N SER A 54 1.08 7.12 4.78
CA SER A 54 2.08 7.22 5.85
C SER A 54 2.75 5.87 6.12
N PHE A 55 1.97 4.82 6.39
CA PHE A 55 2.52 3.48 6.63
C PHE A 55 3.28 2.95 5.42
N PHE A 56 2.75 3.18 4.22
CA PHE A 56 3.41 2.79 2.98
C PHE A 56 4.76 3.48 2.81
N TYR A 57 4.81 4.79 3.04
CA TYR A 57 6.04 5.57 2.97
C TYR A 57 7.09 5.06 3.95
N ASP A 58 6.70 4.77 5.19
CA ASP A 58 7.60 4.25 6.22
C ASP A 58 8.24 2.94 5.80
N ILE A 59 7.47 2.00 5.23
CA ILE A 59 8.00 0.74 4.73
C ILE A 59 8.96 0.98 3.56
N VAL A 60 8.55 1.75 2.56
CA VAL A 60 9.36 2.01 1.35
C VAL A 60 10.66 2.73 1.68
N LYS A 61 10.66 3.62 2.67
CA LYS A 61 11.85 4.33 3.14
C LYS A 61 12.89 3.38 3.73
N VAL A 62 12.44 2.37 4.47
CA VAL A 62 13.30 1.30 5.01
C VAL A 62 13.76 0.41 3.88
N ASP A 63 12.83 -0.32 3.26
CA ASP A 63 13.11 -1.22 2.15
C ASP A 63 11.83 -1.48 1.32
N PRO A 64 11.79 -1.04 0.05
CA PRO A 64 10.66 -1.32 -0.84
C PRO A 64 10.44 -2.82 -1.10
N PHE A 65 11.47 -3.67 -0.94
CA PHE A 65 11.33 -5.12 -1.14
C PHE A 65 10.39 -5.78 -0.14
N ILE A 66 10.15 -5.15 1.02
CA ILE A 66 9.16 -5.61 2.00
C ILE A 66 7.75 -5.66 1.38
N ILE A 67 7.41 -4.70 0.52
CA ILE A 67 6.14 -4.67 -0.21
C ILE A 67 6.24 -5.50 -1.50
N ILE A 68 7.31 -5.33 -2.28
CA ILE A 68 7.48 -5.99 -3.59
C ILE A 68 7.51 -7.53 -3.47
N ASN A 69 8.10 -8.07 -2.41
CA ASN A 69 8.19 -9.51 -2.16
C ASN A 69 6.99 -10.06 -1.39
N THR A 70 5.85 -9.35 -1.38
CA THR A 70 4.62 -9.86 -0.78
C THR A 70 4.18 -11.10 -1.54
N ASP A 71 4.03 -12.22 -0.83
CA ASP A 71 3.57 -13.46 -1.43
C ASP A 71 2.04 -13.42 -1.57
N PRO A 72 1.48 -13.46 -2.79
CA PRO A 72 0.04 -13.34 -2.98
C PRO A 72 -0.78 -14.42 -2.26
N TYR A 73 -0.21 -15.61 -2.03
CA TYR A 73 -0.87 -16.74 -1.39
C TYR A 73 -0.79 -16.66 0.14
N TYR A 74 0.38 -16.36 0.70
CA TYR A 74 0.58 -16.34 2.17
C TYR A 74 0.24 -15.02 2.85
N ASP A 75 0.37 -13.90 2.14
CA ASP A 75 0.02 -12.58 2.66
C ASP A 75 -1.40 -12.17 2.30
N ASP A 76 -2.08 -12.94 1.43
CA ASP A 76 -3.45 -12.72 0.96
C ASP A 76 -3.61 -11.30 0.40
N CYS A 77 -2.78 -10.92 -0.58
CA CYS A 77 -2.85 -9.58 -1.16
C CYS A 77 -4.22 -9.38 -1.85
N PRO A 78 -5.05 -8.41 -1.43
CA PRO A 78 -6.31 -8.12 -2.09
C PRO A 78 -6.11 -7.24 -3.33
N CYS A 79 -4.90 -7.26 -3.90
CA CYS A 79 -4.54 -6.63 -5.17
C CYS A 79 -5.61 -6.88 -6.24
N LEU A 80 -6.05 -8.14 -6.38
CA LEU A 80 -7.02 -8.57 -7.40
C LEU A 80 -8.42 -8.01 -7.16
N ASP A 81 -8.83 -7.83 -5.91
CA ASP A 81 -10.18 -7.38 -5.55
C ASP A 81 -10.27 -5.85 -5.55
N MET A 82 -9.23 -5.18 -5.04
CA MET A 82 -9.26 -3.73 -4.80
C MET A 82 -8.89 -2.91 -6.03
N ILE A 83 -7.91 -3.35 -6.83
CA ILE A 83 -7.45 -2.56 -7.99
C ILE A 83 -8.58 -2.28 -8.99
N PRO A 84 -9.40 -3.26 -9.41
CA PRO A 84 -10.49 -3.00 -10.36
C PRO A 84 -11.52 -2.00 -9.81
N ASP A 85 -11.86 -2.08 -8.52
CA ASP A 85 -12.76 -1.13 -7.88
C ASP A 85 -12.19 0.29 -7.94
N TRP A 86 -10.93 0.47 -7.55
CA TRP A 86 -10.27 1.78 -7.60
C TRP A 86 -10.06 2.31 -9.01
N GLU A 87 -9.78 1.45 -9.99
CA GLU A 87 -9.67 1.85 -11.39
C GLU A 87 -11.01 2.30 -11.97
N SER A 88 -12.12 1.65 -11.59
CA SER A 88 -13.46 2.08 -12.03
C SER A 88 -13.80 3.51 -11.58
N ARG A 89 -13.28 3.93 -10.41
CA ARG A 89 -13.48 5.28 -9.84
C ARG A 89 -12.79 6.38 -10.64
N LEU A 90 -11.78 6.05 -11.47
CA LEU A 90 -11.11 7.03 -12.34
C LEU A 90 -12.05 7.68 -13.34
N ASN A 91 -13.13 6.98 -13.72
CA ASN A 91 -14.12 7.48 -14.68
C ASN A 91 -15.21 8.34 -14.03
N GLY A 92 -15.20 8.48 -12.70
CA GLY A 92 -16.18 9.28 -11.94
C GLY A 92 -15.67 10.67 -11.52
N GLU A 93 -16.44 11.34 -10.66
CA GLU A 93 -16.12 12.67 -10.11
C GLU A 93 -15.17 12.64 -8.91
N ALA A 94 -14.68 11.46 -8.53
CA ALA A 94 -13.80 11.28 -7.38
C ALA A 94 -12.45 11.99 -7.58
N SER A 95 -11.78 12.32 -6.47
CA SER A 95 -10.49 13.01 -6.50
C SER A 95 -9.44 12.15 -7.21
N LYS A 96 -9.12 12.49 -8.45
CA LYS A 96 -8.16 11.75 -9.30
C LYS A 96 -6.81 11.56 -8.59
N LYS A 97 -6.39 12.55 -7.79
CA LYS A 97 -5.16 12.50 -6.99
C LYS A 97 -5.13 11.33 -6.00
N GLU A 98 -6.19 11.14 -5.21
CA GLU A 98 -6.25 10.11 -4.16
C GLU A 98 -6.34 8.72 -4.79
N ILE A 99 -7.01 8.62 -5.94
CA ILE A 99 -7.08 7.38 -6.71
C ILE A 99 -5.69 7.03 -7.26
N TYR A 100 -4.94 7.99 -7.81
CA TYR A 100 -3.58 7.72 -8.29
C TYR A 100 -2.61 7.34 -7.17
N GLU A 101 -2.72 7.96 -5.99
CA GLU A 101 -1.94 7.57 -4.81
C GLU A 101 -2.29 6.15 -4.36
N THR A 102 -3.58 5.84 -4.28
CA THR A 102 -4.09 4.53 -3.87
C THR A 102 -3.66 3.44 -4.85
N LEU A 103 -3.86 3.64 -6.15
CA LEU A 103 -3.43 2.70 -7.18
C LEU A 103 -1.91 2.56 -7.17
N GLY A 104 -1.15 3.65 -6.99
CA GLY A 104 0.30 3.60 -6.83
C GLY A 104 0.74 2.67 -5.70
N MET A 105 0.08 2.76 -4.53
CA MET A 105 0.35 1.90 -3.38
C MET A 105 -0.04 0.44 -3.66
N LEU A 106 -1.27 0.19 -4.12
CA LEU A 106 -1.78 -1.16 -4.37
C LEU A 106 -0.97 -1.89 -5.44
N TYR A 107 -0.64 -1.21 -6.54
CA TYR A 107 0.18 -1.80 -7.59
C TYR A 107 1.59 -2.16 -7.14
N LEU A 108 2.14 -1.58 -6.06
CA LEU A 108 3.49 -1.96 -5.63
C LEU A 108 3.54 -3.40 -5.12
N PHE A 109 2.42 -3.93 -4.62
CA PHE A 109 2.30 -5.32 -4.16
C PHE A 109 2.31 -6.35 -5.30
N CYS A 110 2.00 -5.96 -6.54
CA CYS A 110 1.88 -6.90 -7.67
C CYS A 110 2.69 -6.48 -8.92
N GLU A 111 2.67 -5.21 -9.30
CA GLU A 111 3.27 -4.67 -10.52
C GLU A 111 4.00 -3.34 -10.27
N ARG A 112 5.29 -3.42 -9.93
CA ARG A 112 6.15 -2.24 -9.67
C ARG A 112 6.11 -1.19 -10.79
N LYS A 113 6.06 -1.60 -12.06
CA LYS A 113 6.05 -0.66 -13.21
C LYS A 113 4.80 0.23 -13.18
N LYS A 114 3.63 -0.37 -12.96
CA LYS A 114 2.36 0.36 -12.82
C LYS A 114 2.34 1.24 -11.58
N SER A 115 2.89 0.75 -10.46
CA SER A 115 3.03 1.56 -9.24
C SER A 115 3.77 2.87 -9.52
N ILE A 116 4.92 2.80 -10.20
CA ILE A 116 5.70 4.00 -10.58
C ILE A 116 4.89 4.90 -11.53
N GLU A 117 4.18 4.34 -12.50
CA GLU A 117 3.33 5.11 -13.42
C GLU A 117 2.25 5.90 -12.68
N TYR A 118 1.51 5.26 -11.77
CA TYR A 118 0.44 5.90 -11.01
C TYR A 118 0.98 6.94 -10.01
N PHE A 119 2.11 6.66 -9.35
CA PHE A 119 2.75 7.68 -8.52
C PHE A 119 3.25 8.89 -9.33
N ARG A 120 3.65 8.71 -10.59
CA ARG A 120 3.98 9.85 -11.48
C ARG A 120 2.74 10.66 -11.83
N LYS A 121 1.60 10.01 -12.10
CA LYS A 121 0.33 10.71 -12.35
C LYS A 121 -0.09 11.52 -11.12
N ALA A 122 0.10 10.98 -9.92
CA ALA A 122 -0.18 11.64 -8.65
C ALA A 122 0.67 12.92 -8.41
N LEU A 123 1.87 13.05 -9.00
CA LEU A 123 2.72 14.24 -8.76
C LEU A 123 2.11 15.57 -9.23
N ASN A 124 1.20 15.52 -10.19
CA ASN A 124 0.65 16.73 -10.81
C ASN A 124 -0.50 17.35 -10.00
N GLU A 125 -1.08 16.61 -9.04
CA GLU A 125 -2.34 16.99 -8.38
C GLU A 125 -2.34 16.84 -6.85
N THR A 126 -1.20 16.51 -6.21
CA THR A 126 -1.15 16.14 -4.78
C THR A 126 -0.46 17.14 -3.86
N SER A 127 -0.91 17.18 -2.61
CA SER A 127 -0.25 17.88 -1.51
C SER A 127 0.94 17.08 -0.94
N TYR A 128 1.03 15.78 -1.23
CA TYR A 128 2.08 14.86 -0.77
C TYR A 128 3.27 14.73 -1.74
N LYS A 129 3.51 15.76 -2.57
CA LYS A 129 4.53 15.75 -3.63
C LYS A 129 5.92 15.34 -3.14
N ALA A 130 6.35 15.81 -1.97
CA ALA A 130 7.65 15.47 -1.39
C ALA A 130 7.75 13.97 -1.05
N THR A 131 6.72 13.42 -0.41
CA THR A 131 6.61 12.00 -0.06
C THR A 131 6.64 11.14 -1.31
N ILE A 132 5.82 11.46 -2.31
CA ILE A 132 5.74 10.71 -3.57
C ILE A 132 7.07 10.78 -4.34
N ASN A 133 7.73 11.94 -4.39
CA ASN A 133 9.07 12.06 -4.98
C ASN A 133 10.10 11.16 -4.27
N SER A 134 10.06 11.08 -2.95
CA SER A 134 10.94 10.21 -2.18
C SER A 134 10.66 8.73 -2.48
N ILE A 135 9.39 8.32 -2.57
CA ILE A 135 8.98 6.96 -2.98
C ILE A 135 9.54 6.65 -4.36
N LEU A 136 9.26 7.51 -5.35
CA LEU A 136 9.71 7.34 -6.73
C LEU A 136 11.24 7.25 -6.83
N LYS A 137 11.97 8.10 -6.12
CA LYS A 137 13.44 8.05 -6.07
C LYS A 137 13.92 6.68 -5.59
N ARG A 138 13.33 6.16 -4.51
CA ARG A 138 13.69 4.85 -3.96
C ARG A 138 13.35 3.72 -4.93
N LEU A 139 12.16 3.72 -5.51
CA LEU A 139 11.72 2.70 -6.47
C LEU A 139 12.55 2.70 -7.75
N ASN A 140 12.93 3.87 -8.27
CA ASN A 140 13.78 3.97 -9.46
C ASN A 140 15.23 3.56 -9.19
N ALA A 141 15.76 3.81 -7.99
CA ALA A 141 17.11 3.36 -7.60
C ALA A 141 17.25 1.83 -7.55
N LEU A 142 16.13 1.09 -7.50
CA LEU A 142 16.16 -0.38 -7.61
C LEU A 142 16.49 -0.85 -9.03
N ASN A 143 16.27 -0.03 -10.05
CA ASN A 143 16.60 -0.39 -11.45
C ASN A 143 18.12 -0.36 -11.69
N THR A 144 18.85 0.52 -11.00
CA THR A 144 20.31 0.68 -11.17
C THR A 144 21.12 -0.40 -10.46
N MET A 145 20.54 -1.16 -9.52
CA MET A 145 21.23 -2.25 -8.82
C MET A 145 21.23 -3.58 -9.59
N LYS A 146 20.41 -3.72 -10.64
CA LYS A 146 20.34 -4.94 -11.47
C LYS A 146 21.32 -4.98 -12.64
N SER A 147 22.14 -3.95 -12.84
CA SER A 147 23.12 -3.89 -13.95
C SER A 147 24.54 -4.33 -13.57
N HIS A 148 24.73 -4.92 -12.39
CA HIS A 148 26.06 -5.34 -11.89
C HIS A 148 26.14 -6.81 -11.45
N LEU A 149 25.24 -7.66 -11.93
CA LEU A 149 25.33 -9.12 -11.89
C LEU A 149 25.12 -9.67 -13.30
#